data_AF-A0A537F065-F1
#
_entry.id   AF-A0A537F065-F1
#
_cell.length_a   1.000
_cell.length_b   1.000
_cell.length_c   1.000
_cell.angle_alpha   90.00
_cell.angle_beta   90.00
_cell.angle_gamma   90.00
#
_symmetry.space_group_name_H-M   'P 1'
#
loop_
_entity.id
_entity.type
_entity.pdbx_description
1 polymer ?
#
loop_
_entity_poly.entity_id
_entity_poly.type
_entity_poly.pdbx_seq_one_letter_code
_entity_poly.pdbx_strand_id
1 'polypeptide(L)'
;MTQTYKAPNVPSDRITPEFVRDELLSCFESANREFATLLNQPVTDEQLKQQVKQFVESVFVNCGASYTDPTKQGILTAMNQCRTNAEKMMGPQGAGIIQHHYDEMMKLVDRLQERPVYVATSRLV
;
A
#
# COMPACT_ATOMS: atom_id res chain seq x y z
N MET A 1 -3.17 7.38 -21.64
CA MET A 1 -4.17 7.41 -20.56
C MET A 1 -3.56 6.69 -19.37
N THR A 2 -3.22 7.40 -18.30
CA THR A 2 -2.84 6.79 -17.03
C THR A 2 -4.12 6.26 -16.39
N GLN A 3 -4.26 4.94 -16.27
CA GLN A 3 -5.43 4.35 -15.60
C GLN A 3 -5.26 4.56 -14.09
N THR A 4 -6.27 5.16 -13.44
CA THR A 4 -6.40 5.20 -11.99
C THR A 4 -6.48 3.76 -11.45
N TYR A 5 -5.73 3.49 -10.38
CA TYR A 5 -5.71 2.18 -9.71
C TYR A 5 -7.12 1.70 -9.36
N LYS A 6 -7.31 0.39 -9.53
CA LYS A 6 -8.46 -0.35 -9.03
C LYS A 6 -7.96 -1.67 -8.48
N ALA A 7 -8.51 -2.08 -7.34
CA ALA A 7 -8.17 -3.37 -6.76
C ALA A 7 -8.50 -4.50 -7.76
N PRO A 8 -7.58 -5.43 -8.00
CA PRO A 8 -7.81 -6.53 -8.91
C PRO A 8 -8.90 -7.47 -8.36
N ASN A 9 -9.79 -7.90 -9.26
CA ASN A 9 -10.82 -8.88 -8.93
C ASN A 9 -10.23 -10.30 -8.96
N VAL A 10 -9.50 -10.67 -7.92
CA VAL A 10 -8.92 -12.01 -7.74
C VAL A 10 -9.69 -12.81 -6.66
N PRO A 11 -9.74 -14.14 -6.73
CA PRO A 11 -10.26 -15.00 -5.66
C PRO A 11 -9.56 -14.78 -4.30
N SER A 12 -10.26 -14.98 -3.18
CA SER A 12 -9.73 -14.63 -1.84
C SER A 12 -8.54 -15.51 -1.40
N ASP A 13 -8.48 -16.75 -1.87
CA ASP A 13 -7.37 -17.68 -1.64
C ASP A 13 -6.07 -17.28 -2.35
N ARG A 14 -6.15 -16.36 -3.33
CA ARG A 14 -5.00 -15.74 -3.99
C ARG A 14 -4.49 -14.48 -3.28
N ILE A 15 -5.24 -13.95 -2.31
CA ILE A 15 -4.89 -12.73 -1.60
C ILE A 15 -3.97 -13.08 -0.43
N THR A 16 -2.66 -13.01 -0.68
CA THR A 16 -1.63 -13.16 0.35
C THR A 16 -1.13 -11.80 0.85
N PRO A 17 -0.46 -11.72 2.01
CA PRO A 17 0.12 -10.46 2.46
C PRO A 17 1.11 -9.84 1.45
N GLU A 18 1.94 -10.67 0.81
CA GLU A 18 2.88 -10.25 -0.23
C GLU A 18 2.14 -9.66 -1.44
N PHE A 19 1.07 -10.32 -1.87
CA PHE A 19 0.22 -9.83 -2.95
C PHE A 19 -0.35 -8.45 -2.62
N VAL A 20 -0.90 -8.27 -1.42
CA VAL A 20 -1.48 -6.97 -1.00
C VAL A 20 -0.40 -5.90 -0.88
N ARG A 21 0.83 -6.22 -0.45
CA ARG A 21 1.96 -5.29 -0.47
C ARG A 21 2.33 -4.86 -1.89
N ASP A 22 2.38 -5.79 -2.84
CA ASP A 22 2.74 -5.47 -4.23
C ASP A 22 1.64 -4.61 -4.90
N GLU A 23 0.38 -4.88 -4.56
CA GLU A 23 -0.75 -4.04 -4.94
C GLU A 23 -0.69 -2.66 -4.28
N LEU A 24 -0.23 -2.55 -3.04
CA LEU A 24 0.00 -1.27 -2.37
C LEU A 24 1.03 -0.41 -3.12
N LEU A 25 2.11 -1.00 -3.64
CA LEU A 25 3.07 -0.26 -4.49
C LEU A 25 2.38 0.26 -5.76
N SER A 26 1.65 -0.61 -6.45
CA SER A 26 0.94 -0.25 -7.69
C SER A 26 -0.09 0.87 -7.47
N CYS A 27 -0.83 0.80 -6.36
CA CYS A 27 -1.72 1.85 -5.90
C CYS A 27 -0.98 3.17 -5.69
N PHE A 28 0.14 3.14 -4.96
CA PHE A 28 0.94 4.35 -4.70
C PHE A 28 1.52 4.97 -5.97
N GLU A 29 1.98 4.15 -6.91
CA GLU A 29 2.45 4.66 -8.19
C GLU A 29 1.34 5.37 -8.98
N SER A 30 0.14 4.80 -9.01
CA SER A 30 -1.01 5.45 -9.63
C SER A 30 -1.37 6.76 -8.93
N ALA A 31 -1.47 6.77 -7.60
CA ALA A 31 -1.79 7.97 -6.83
C ALA A 31 -0.77 9.10 -7.08
N ASN A 32 0.52 8.76 -7.10
CA ASN A 32 1.59 9.75 -7.36
C ASN A 32 1.57 10.26 -8.80
N ARG A 33 1.17 9.45 -9.79
CA ARG A 33 0.94 9.93 -11.17
C ARG A 33 -0.21 10.94 -11.22
N GLU A 34 -1.27 10.69 -10.47
CA GLU A 34 -2.42 11.60 -10.35
C GLU A 34 -2.04 12.89 -9.63
N PHE A 35 -1.26 12.83 -8.55
CA PHE A 35 -0.72 14.01 -7.87
C PHE A 35 0.22 14.83 -8.77
N ALA A 36 1.14 14.17 -9.48
CA ALA A 36 2.03 14.82 -10.45
C ALA A 36 1.24 15.59 -11.52
N THR A 37 0.16 14.98 -12.02
CA THR A 37 -0.76 15.63 -12.97
C THR A 37 -1.48 16.81 -12.32
N LEU A 38 -2.05 16.63 -11.14
CA LEU A 38 -2.76 17.67 -10.39
C LEU A 38 -1.88 18.90 -10.10
N LEU A 39 -0.60 18.66 -9.78
CA LEU A 39 0.38 19.70 -9.45
C LEU A 39 1.10 20.28 -10.68
N ASN A 40 0.81 19.80 -11.89
CA ASN A 40 1.54 20.13 -13.12
C ASN A 40 3.06 19.89 -13.01
N GLN A 41 3.44 18.83 -12.30
CA GLN A 41 4.83 18.42 -12.08
C GLN A 41 5.09 17.11 -12.85
N PRO A 42 5.58 17.18 -14.11
CA PRO A 42 5.86 15.97 -14.86
C PRO A 42 6.98 15.17 -14.20
N VAL A 43 6.78 13.86 -14.07
CA VAL A 43 7.74 12.91 -13.54
C VAL A 43 7.84 11.74 -14.51
N THR A 44 9.05 11.21 -14.71
CA THR A 44 9.19 10.01 -15.54
C THR A 44 8.68 8.79 -14.78
N ASP A 45 8.19 7.79 -15.51
CA ASP A 45 7.71 6.54 -14.91
C ASP A 45 8.78 5.87 -14.03
N GLU A 46 10.05 5.90 -14.46
CA GLU A 46 11.15 5.30 -13.72
C GLU A 46 11.44 6.06 -12.40
N GLN A 47 11.50 7.39 -12.44
CA GLN A 47 11.71 8.22 -11.25
C GLN A 47 10.59 8.01 -10.24
N LEU A 48 9.34 8.00 -10.72
CA LEU A 48 8.17 7.80 -9.87
C LEU A 48 8.19 6.42 -9.19
N LYS A 49 8.48 5.36 -9.95
CA LYS A 49 8.55 3.99 -9.40
C LYS A 49 9.62 3.86 -8.32
N GLN A 50 10.80 4.44 -8.56
CA GLN A 50 11.89 4.41 -7.57
C GLN A 50 11.53 5.19 -6.30
N GLN A 51 10.96 6.38 -6.43
CA GLN A 51 10.53 7.20 -5.29
C GLN A 51 9.43 6.51 -4.47
N VAL A 52 8.42 5.95 -5.13
CA VAL A 52 7.34 5.22 -4.48
C VAL A 52 7.86 4.01 -3.72
N LYS A 53 8.73 3.20 -4.36
CA LYS A 53 9.30 2.03 -3.71
C LYS A 53 10.08 2.40 -2.44
N GLN A 54 10.98 3.38 -2.54
CA GLN A 54 11.76 3.85 -1.39
C GLN A 54 10.88 4.37 -0.26
N PHE A 55 9.83 5.13 -0.60
CA PHE A 55 8.88 5.65 0.37
C PHE A 55 8.12 4.53 1.09
N VAL A 56 7.53 3.60 0.34
CA VAL A 56 6.75 2.49 0.92
C VAL A 56 7.65 1.60 1.79
N GLU A 57 8.84 1.22 1.32
CA GLU A 57 9.81 0.47 2.12
C GLU A 57 10.13 1.19 3.44
N SER A 58 10.37 2.50 3.38
CA SER A 58 10.64 3.32 4.57
C SER A 58 9.46 3.37 5.54
N VAL A 59 8.23 3.45 5.03
CA VAL A 59 7.01 3.43 5.87
C VAL A 59 6.87 2.09 6.60
N PHE A 60 7.09 0.97 5.92
CA PHE A 60 7.05 -0.34 6.58
C PHE A 60 8.05 -0.42 7.74
N VAL A 61 9.30 -0.03 7.49
CA VAL A 61 10.35 0.01 8.53
C VAL A 61 9.95 0.92 9.70
N ASN A 62 9.49 2.13 9.42
CA ASN A 62 9.10 3.10 10.45
C ASN A 62 7.91 2.65 11.29
N CYS A 63 7.03 1.83 10.73
CA CYS A 63 5.87 1.25 11.43
C CYS A 63 6.21 -0.07 12.16
N GLY A 64 7.47 -0.53 12.13
CA GLY A 64 7.87 -1.82 12.69
C GLY A 64 7.28 -3.03 11.94
N ALA A 65 6.83 -2.82 10.69
CA ALA A 65 6.29 -3.86 9.83
C ALA A 65 7.40 -4.41 8.90
N SER A 66 7.34 -5.71 8.62
CA SER A 66 8.23 -6.32 7.63
C SER A 66 7.72 -6.05 6.22
N TYR A 67 8.56 -5.51 5.35
CA TYR A 67 8.25 -5.33 3.94
C TYR A 67 8.35 -6.66 3.16
N THR A 68 9.31 -7.52 3.50
CA THR A 68 9.54 -8.78 2.79
C THR A 68 8.59 -9.89 3.24
N ASP A 69 8.19 -9.87 4.51
CA ASP A 69 7.27 -10.83 5.12
C ASP A 69 6.14 -10.09 5.87
N PRO A 70 5.26 -9.37 5.16
CA PRO A 70 4.28 -8.51 5.79
C PRO A 70 3.15 -9.31 6.46
N THR A 71 2.59 -8.74 7.53
CA THR A 71 1.34 -9.23 8.13
C THR A 71 0.19 -8.32 7.72
N LYS A 72 -1.06 -8.81 7.85
CA LYS A 72 -2.27 -7.98 7.64
C LYS A 72 -2.22 -6.69 8.47
N GLN A 73 -1.90 -6.82 9.75
CA GLN A 73 -1.78 -5.67 10.65
C GLN A 73 -0.66 -4.73 10.22
N GLY A 74 0.51 -5.26 9.82
CA GLY A 74 1.62 -4.45 9.33
C GLY A 74 1.25 -3.66 8.08
N ILE A 75 0.57 -4.27 7.12
CA ILE A 75 0.06 -3.62 5.90
C ILE A 75 -0.93 -2.52 6.24
N LEU A 76 -1.91 -2.80 7.11
CA LEU A 76 -2.91 -1.82 7.50
C LEU A 76 -2.27 -0.61 8.20
N THR A 77 -1.31 -0.84 9.09
CA THR A 77 -0.55 0.23 9.75
C THR A 77 0.23 1.06 8.72
N ALA A 78 0.97 0.40 7.82
CA ALA A 78 1.73 1.08 6.78
C ALA A 78 0.82 1.91 5.86
N MET A 79 -0.31 1.35 5.43
CA MET A 79 -1.30 2.02 4.59
C MET A 79 -1.92 3.26 5.25
N ASN A 80 -2.23 3.19 6.56
CA ASN A 80 -2.74 4.34 7.31
C ASN A 80 -1.68 5.44 7.48
N GLN A 81 -0.42 5.07 7.71
CA GLN A 81 0.69 6.03 7.77
C GLN A 81 0.91 6.71 6.41
N CYS A 82 0.89 5.92 5.34
CA CYS A 82 0.91 6.34 3.95
C CYS A 82 -0.19 7.37 3.64
N ARG A 83 -1.45 7.06 4.00
CA ARG A 83 -2.59 7.98 3.86
C ARG A 83 -2.35 9.30 4.61
N THR A 84 -1.96 9.21 5.89
CA THR A 84 -1.70 10.40 6.73
C THR A 84 -0.62 11.30 6.13
N ASN A 85 0.44 10.72 5.56
CA ASN A 85 1.51 11.47 4.92
C ASN A 85 1.01 12.16 3.64
N ALA A 86 0.24 11.46 2.81
CA ALA A 86 -0.34 12.03 1.60
C ALA A 86 -1.32 13.18 1.92
N GLU A 87 -2.16 13.04 2.94
CA GLU A 87 -3.10 14.08 3.38
C GLU A 87 -2.35 15.34 3.84
N LYS A 88 -1.26 15.19 4.59
CA LYS A 88 -0.41 16.32 5.01
C LYS A 88 0.28 17.02 3.84
N MET A 89 0.74 16.26 2.85
CA MET A 89 1.47 16.77 1.70
C MET A 89 0.54 17.48 0.70
N MET A 90 -0.59 16.85 0.37
CA MET A 90 -1.48 17.31 -0.68
C MET A 90 -2.53 18.29 -0.15
N GLY A 91 -2.93 18.19 1.11
CA GLY A 91 -4.05 18.96 1.65
C GLY A 91 -5.37 18.65 0.93
N PRO A 92 -6.35 19.57 1.00
CA PRO A 92 -7.70 19.34 0.48
C PRO A 92 -7.79 18.97 -1.00
N GLN A 93 -6.90 19.51 -1.84
CA GLN A 93 -6.89 19.26 -3.28
C GLN A 93 -6.60 17.79 -3.63
N GLY A 94 -5.88 17.05 -2.77
CA GLY A 94 -5.59 15.63 -2.98
C GLY A 94 -6.62 14.68 -2.39
N ALA A 95 -7.59 15.19 -1.61
CA ALA A 95 -8.47 14.35 -0.79
C ALA A 95 -9.25 13.31 -1.61
N GLY A 96 -9.75 13.69 -2.80
CA GLY A 96 -10.47 12.77 -3.68
C GLY A 96 -9.61 11.61 -4.19
N ILE A 97 -8.36 11.88 -4.58
CA ILE A 97 -7.39 10.87 -5.02
C ILE A 97 -7.06 9.95 -3.84
N ILE A 98 -6.71 10.53 -2.68
CA ILE A 98 -6.34 9.78 -1.47
C ILE A 98 -7.46 8.82 -1.05
N GLN A 99 -8.70 9.33 -0.98
CA GLN A 99 -9.85 8.54 -0.55
C GLN A 99 -10.13 7.40 -1.53
N HIS A 100 -10.11 7.66 -2.84
CA HIS A 100 -10.29 6.63 -3.86
C HIS A 100 -9.27 5.49 -3.71
N HIS A 101 -7.98 5.82 -3.63
CA HIS A 101 -6.91 4.84 -3.52
C HIS A 101 -6.98 4.03 -2.21
N TYR A 102 -7.32 4.69 -1.11
CA TYR A 102 -7.54 4.02 0.17
C TYR A 102 -8.69 3.02 0.11
N ASP A 103 -9.83 3.41 -0.49
CA ASP A 103 -11.01 2.56 -0.61
C ASP A 103 -10.75 1.36 -1.52
N GLU A 104 -10.00 1.52 -2.61
CA GLU A 104 -9.57 0.39 -3.44
C GLU A 104 -8.69 -0.58 -2.66
N MET A 105 -7.67 -0.10 -1.95
CA MET A 105 -6.78 -0.98 -1.17
C MET A 105 -7.50 -1.71 -0.03
N MET A 106 -8.48 -1.07 0.62
CA MET A 106 -9.28 -1.70 1.68
C MET A 106 -10.02 -2.94 1.18
N LYS A 107 -10.46 -2.99 -0.09
CA LYS A 107 -11.10 -4.18 -0.67
C LYS A 107 -10.20 -5.42 -0.63
N LEU A 108 -8.89 -5.25 -0.75
CA LEU A 108 -7.93 -6.35 -0.64
C LEU A 108 -7.62 -6.66 0.83
N VAL A 109 -7.39 -5.64 1.64
CA VAL A 109 -7.05 -5.80 3.07
C VAL A 109 -8.18 -6.48 3.85
N ASP A 110 -9.44 -6.14 3.58
CA ASP A 110 -10.59 -6.74 4.26
C ASP A 110 -10.70 -8.24 3.98
N ARG A 111 -10.32 -8.66 2.78
CA ARG A 111 -10.34 -10.05 2.32
C ARG A 111 -9.08 -10.83 2.67
N LEU A 112 -8.00 -10.13 3.07
CA LEU A 112 -6.76 -10.75 3.49
C LEU A 112 -6.98 -11.51 4.80
N GLN A 113 -6.66 -12.81 4.80
CA GLN A 113 -6.71 -13.63 6.01
C GLN A 113 -5.50 -13.36 6.91
N GLU A 114 -5.70 -13.40 8.22
CA GLU A 114 -4.56 -13.41 9.14
C GLU A 114 -3.78 -14.72 8.97
N ARG A 115 -2.46 -14.64 9.00
CA ARG A 115 -1.65 -15.87 9.06
C ARG A 115 -1.93 -16.54 10.40
N PRO A 116 -2.22 -17.85 10.42
CA PRO A 116 -2.30 -18.58 11.67
C PRO A 116 -0.96 -18.46 12.40
N VAL A 117 -0.97 -17.90 13.61
CA VAL A 117 0.19 -17.90 14.49
C VAL A 117 0.42 -19.33 14.93
N TYR A 118 1.31 -20.06 14.24
CA TYR A 118 1.77 -21.34 14.72
C TYR A 118 2.65 -21.09 15.94
N VAL A 119 2.07 -21.19 17.13
CA VAL A 119 2.82 -21.22 18.37
C VAL A 119 3.67 -22.48 18.32
N ALA A 120 4.98 -22.32 18.18
CA ALA A 120 5.92 -23.41 18.33
C ALA A 120 5.75 -23.94 19.76
N THR A 121 5.07 -25.08 19.92
CA THR A 121 5.08 -25.81 21.18
C THR A 121 6.50 -26.32 21.35
N SER A 122 7.32 -25.60 22.12
CA SER A 122 8.55 -26.14 22.68
C SER A 122 8.16 -27.36 23.50
N ARG A 123 8.28 -28.55 22.90
CA ARG A 123 8.31 -29.79 23.66
C ARG A 123 9.60 -29.76 24.46
N LEU A 124 9.48 -29.42 25.74
CA LEU A 124 10.47 -29.79 26.74
C LEU A 124 10.57 -31.31 26.72
N VAL A 125 11.74 -31.82 26.34
CA VAL A 125 12.17 -33.19 26.60
C VAL A 125 13.23 -33.12 27.69
#